data_AF-A0A1Q9JC88-F1
#
_entry.id   AF-A0A1Q9JC88-F1
#
_cell.length_a   1.000
_cell.length_b   1.000
_cell.length_c   1.000
_cell.angle_alpha   90.00
_cell.angle_beta   90.00
_cell.angle_gamma   90.00
#
_symmetry.space_group_name_H-M   'P 1'
#
loop_
_entity.id
_entity.type
_entity.pdbx_description
1 polymer ?
#
loop_
_entity_poly.entity_id
_entity_poly.type
_entity_poly.pdbx_seq_one_letter_code
_entity_poly.pdbx_strand_id
1 'polypeptide(L)'
;MPNTTVEKDYTQYSEKQLFNLIHQLERKISQVFDDKNDCCFGHEIPNIQTQQAMRDALNGVNLTQIDSLDDLTNELKRENGKGFENVCFSV
;
A
#
# COMPACT_ATOMS: atom_id res chain seq x y z
N MET A 1 4.64 7.20 26.15
CA MET A 1 4.60 6.01 27.04
C MET A 1 6.01 5.44 27.10
N PRO A 2 6.63 5.28 28.28
CA PRO A 2 7.95 4.69 28.36
C PRO A 2 7.85 3.19 28.07
N ASN A 3 8.49 2.77 26.98
CA ASN A 3 8.84 1.39 26.72
C ASN A 3 10.01 1.03 27.66
N THR A 4 9.71 0.50 28.83
CA THR A 4 10.71 -0.19 29.65
C THR A 4 10.75 -1.65 29.25
N THR A 5 11.66 -2.00 28.35
CA THR A 5 12.00 -3.39 28.05
C THR A 5 12.70 -3.97 29.27
N VAL A 6 11.96 -4.68 30.12
CA VAL A 6 12.57 -5.55 31.13
C VAL A 6 13.28 -6.67 30.38
N GLU A 7 14.60 -6.75 30.51
CA GLU A 7 15.40 -7.83 29.95
C GLU A 7 14.90 -9.16 30.52
N LYS A 8 14.42 -10.05 29.65
CA LYS A 8 13.94 -11.36 30.09
C LYS A 8 15.13 -12.28 30.31
N ASP A 9 15.31 -12.72 31.54
CA ASP A 9 16.27 -13.76 31.89
C ASP A 9 15.68 -15.14 31.52
N TYR A 10 16.22 -15.73 30.46
CA TYR A 10 15.78 -17.03 29.95
C TYR A 10 16.48 -18.22 30.62
N THR A 11 17.46 -17.98 31.50
CA THR A 11 18.24 -19.05 32.14
C THR A 11 17.42 -19.90 33.11
N GLN A 12 16.28 -19.37 33.58
CA GLN A 12 15.40 -20.03 34.55
C GLN A 12 14.37 -20.98 33.92
N TYR A 13 14.33 -21.10 32.59
CA TYR A 13 13.35 -21.93 31.89
C TYR A 13 13.92 -23.30 31.53
N SER A 14 13.07 -24.33 31.63
CA SER A 14 13.40 -25.65 31.10
C SER A 14 13.38 -25.66 29.56
N GLU A 15 14.09 -26.60 28.96
CA GLU A 15 14.18 -26.77 27.50
C GLU A 15 12.78 -26.88 26.85
N LYS A 16 11.84 -27.60 27.49
CA LYS A 16 10.46 -27.74 27.00
C LYS A 16 9.70 -26.41 27.01
N GLN A 17 9.95 -25.55 28.00
CA GLN A 17 9.34 -24.22 28.08
C GLN A 17 9.93 -23.28 27.02
N LEU A 18 11.24 -23.34 26.79
CA LEU A 18 11.91 -22.59 25.73
C LEU A 18 11.41 -23.02 24.35
N PHE A 19 11.27 -24.33 24.10
CA PHE A 19 10.73 -24.86 22.86
C PHE A 19 9.32 -24.36 22.59
N ASN A 20 8.42 -24.41 23.59
CA ASN A 20 7.06 -23.92 23.45
C ASN A 20 7.02 -22.40 23.19
N LEU A 21 7.89 -21.63 23.84
CA LEU A 21 8.00 -20.19 23.62
C LEU A 21 8.44 -19.86 22.19
N ILE A 22 9.47 -20.54 21.68
CA ILE A 22 9.93 -20.38 20.29
C ILE A 22 8.78 -20.70 19.32
N HIS A 23 8.10 -21.82 19.55
CA HIS A 23 7.02 -22.26 18.68
C HIS A 23 5.81 -21.30 18.68
N GLN A 24 5.54 -20.65 19.81
CA GLN A 24 4.53 -19.59 19.91
C GLN A 24 4.94 -18.30 19.20
N LEU A 25 6.24 -17.94 19.26
CA LEU A 25 6.77 -16.77 18.57
C LEU A 25 6.72 -16.96 17.05
N GLU A 26 7.13 -18.13 16.55
CA GLU A 26 7.03 -18.48 15.13
C GLU A 26 5.60 -18.36 14.62
N ARG A 27 4.62 -18.92 15.34
CA ARG A 27 3.20 -18.81 14.97
C ARG A 27 2.71 -17.37 14.90
N LYS A 28 3.10 -16.52 15.87
CA LYS A 28 2.71 -15.10 15.87
C LYS A 28 3.35 -14.33 14.72
N ILE A 29 4.61 -14.63 14.41
CA ILE A 29 5.31 -14.04 13.28
C ILE A 29 4.58 -14.42 11.99
N SER A 30 4.36 -15.72 11.75
CA SER A 30 3.63 -16.20 10.57
C SER A 30 2.25 -15.56 10.44
N GLN A 31 1.47 -15.49 11.52
CA GLN A 31 0.15 -14.86 11.50
C GLN A 31 0.22 -13.38 11.09
N VAL A 32 1.16 -12.61 11.63
CA VAL A 32 1.32 -11.19 11.27
C VAL A 32 1.75 -11.01 9.81
N PHE A 33 2.51 -11.96 9.25
CA PHE A 33 2.91 -11.93 7.85
C PHE A 33 1.77 -12.39 6.92
N ASP A 34 1.03 -13.43 7.29
CA ASP A 34 -0.13 -13.94 6.54
C ASP A 34 -1.29 -12.94 6.53
N ASP A 35 -1.60 -12.31 7.67
CA ASP A 35 -2.63 -11.26 7.77
C ASP A 35 -2.28 -10.00 6.95
N LYS A 36 -0.99 -9.76 6.67
CA LYS A 36 -0.53 -8.67 5.80
C LYS A 36 -0.49 -9.04 4.32
N ASN A 37 -0.40 -10.33 4.02
CA ASN A 37 -0.39 -10.83 2.65
C ASN A 37 -1.77 -10.65 1.99
N ASP A 38 -2.86 -10.68 2.75
CA ASP A 38 -4.22 -10.58 2.20
C ASP A 38 -4.54 -9.22 1.53
N CYS A 39 -3.81 -8.14 1.86
CA CYS A 39 -4.07 -6.82 1.26
C CYS A 39 -3.47 -6.60 -0.13
N CYS A 40 -2.58 -7.48 -0.62
CA CYS A 40 -1.78 -7.25 -1.83
C CYS A 40 -1.67 -8.44 -2.80
N PHE A 41 -2.14 -9.64 -2.45
CA PHE A 41 -2.10 -10.78 -3.38
C PHE A 41 -3.31 -10.74 -4.31
N GLY A 42 -3.07 -10.42 -5.60
CA GLY A 42 -4.07 -10.51 -6.67
C GLY A 42 -4.23 -9.26 -7.54
N HIS A 43 -3.52 -8.18 -7.22
CA HIS A 43 -3.50 -6.99 -8.06
C HIS A 43 -2.17 -6.92 -8.79
N GLU A 44 -2.22 -6.71 -10.11
CA GLU A 44 -1.02 -6.41 -10.89
C GLU A 44 -0.31 -5.20 -10.28
N ILE A 45 1.01 -5.29 -10.13
CA ILE A 45 1.80 -4.14 -9.71
C ILE A 45 1.61 -3.06 -10.78
N PRO A 46 1.09 -1.86 -10.43
CA PRO A 46 0.88 -0.81 -11.40
C PRO A 46 2.19 -0.47 -12.11
N ASN A 47 2.15 -0.14 -13.40
CA ASN A 47 3.35 0.27 -14.12
C ASN A 47 3.97 1.55 -13.51
N ILE A 48 5.23 1.83 -13.84
CA ILE A 48 5.98 2.94 -13.23
C ILE A 48 5.29 4.30 -13.38
N GLN A 49 4.58 4.53 -14.48
CA GLN A 49 3.85 5.78 -14.74
C GLN A 49 2.66 5.91 -13.79
N THR A 50 1.91 4.83 -13.60
CA THR A 50 0.77 4.78 -12.68
C THR A 50 1.25 4.99 -11.24
N GLN A 51 2.35 4.36 -10.86
CA GLN A 51 2.95 4.59 -9.54
C GLN A 51 3.39 6.05 -9.34
N GLN A 52 3.90 6.71 -10.38
CA GLN A 52 4.27 8.12 -10.29
C GLN A 52 3.05 9.02 -10.15
N ALA A 53 1.98 8.80 -10.93
CA ALA A 53 0.74 9.54 -10.82
C ALA A 53 0.12 9.42 -9.41
N MET A 54 0.17 8.22 -8.81
CA MET A 54 -0.26 8.02 -7.42
C MET A 54 0.58 8.81 -6.42
N ARG A 55 1.91 8.85 -6.61
CA ARG A 55 2.81 9.66 -5.76
C ARG A 55 2.53 11.16 -5.92
N ASP A 56 2.33 11.63 -7.13
CA ASP A 56 2.07 13.04 -7.40
C ASP A 56 0.74 13.46 -6.77
N ALA A 57 -0.31 12.65 -6.93
CA ALA A 57 -1.60 12.88 -6.31
C ALA A 57 -1.52 12.90 -4.78
N LEU A 58 -0.78 11.97 -4.17
CA LEU A 58 -0.58 11.95 -2.73
C LEU A 58 0.15 13.19 -2.21
N ASN A 59 1.08 13.72 -3.01
CA ASN A 59 1.83 14.94 -2.70
C ASN A 59 1.07 16.23 -3.05
N GLY A 60 -0.19 16.14 -3.50
CA GLY A 60 -0.98 17.30 -3.89
C GLY A 60 -0.52 17.96 -5.18
N VAL A 61 0.29 17.28 -5.99
CA VAL A 61 0.82 17.78 -7.25
C VAL A 61 -0.13 17.40 -8.39
N ASN A 62 -0.38 18.33 -9.32
CA ASN A 62 -1.23 18.12 -10.51
C ASN A 62 -2.67 17.68 -10.19
N LEU A 63 -3.26 18.18 -9.09
CA LEU A 63 -4.65 17.92 -8.72
C LEU A 63 -5.58 19.06 -9.17
N THR A 64 -6.77 18.68 -9.63
CA THR A 64 -7.87 19.61 -9.91
C THR A 64 -8.94 19.42 -8.84
N GLN A 65 -9.33 20.50 -8.18
CA GLN A 65 -10.46 20.47 -7.26
C GLN A 65 -11.77 20.35 -8.07
N ILE A 66 -12.67 19.49 -7.60
CA ILE A 66 -13.96 19.24 -8.23
C ILE A 66 -15.02 19.36 -7.13
N ASP A 67 -15.88 20.37 -7.24
CA ASP A 67 -16.87 20.68 -6.21
C ASP A 67 -18.26 20.09 -6.54
N SER A 68 -18.47 19.60 -7.77
CA SER A 68 -19.73 19.03 -8.22
C SER A 68 -19.59 17.90 -9.26
N LEU A 69 -20.66 17.13 -9.46
CA LEU A 69 -20.71 16.07 -10.47
C LEU A 69 -20.66 16.61 -11.91
N ASP A 70 -21.21 17.81 -12.13
CA ASP A 70 -21.18 18.47 -13.43
C ASP A 70 -19.76 18.92 -13.80
N ASP A 71 -18.99 19.41 -12.81
CA ASP A 71 -17.57 19.77 -12.99
C ASP A 71 -16.73 18.54 -13.37
N LEU A 72 -16.95 17.41 -12.69
CA LEU A 72 -16.30 16.14 -13.03
C LEU A 72 -16.61 15.73 -14.47
N THR A 73 -17.87 15.85 -14.88
CA THR A 73 -18.33 15.46 -16.22
C THR A 73 -17.67 16.32 -17.31
N ASN A 74 -17.54 17.62 -17.08
CA ASN A 74 -16.90 18.53 -18.01
C ASN A 74 -15.39 18.28 -18.11
N GLU A 75 -14.73 18.04 -16.98
CA GLU A 75 -13.30 17.75 -16.93
C GLU A 75 -12.95 16.44 -17.66
N LEU A 76 -13.72 15.38 -17.43
CA LEU A 76 -13.53 14.11 -18.15
C LEU A 76 -13.72 14.27 -19.66
N LYS A 77 -14.72 15.04 -20.11
CA LYS A 77 -14.91 15.33 -21.53
C LYS A 77 -13.71 16.09 -22.12
N ARG A 78 -13.15 17.05 -21.38
CA ARG A 78 -11.97 17.81 -21.78
C ARG A 78 -10.73 16.93 -21.90
N GLU A 79 -10.43 16.13 -20.88
CA GLU A 79 -9.26 15.23 -20.87
C GLU A 79 -9.37 14.15 -21.94
N ASN A 80 -10.55 13.56 -22.13
CA ASN A 80 -10.79 12.63 -23.23
C ASN A 80 -10.65 13.30 -24.61
N GLY A 81 -11.01 14.58 -24.73
CA GLY A 81 -10.82 15.38 -25.94
C GLY A 81 -9.34 15.60 -26.28
N LYS A 82 -8.47 15.79 -25.28
CA LYS A 82 -7.02 15.95 -25.45
C LYS A 82 -6.32 14.66 -25.92
N GLY A 83 -6.93 13.49 -25.66
CA GLY A 83 -6.38 12.19 -26.05
C GLY A 83 -6.43 11.86 -27.55
N PHE A 84 -7.22 12.60 -28.35
CA PHE A 84 -7.38 12.31 -29.79
C PHE A 84 -6.55 13.19 -30.73
N GLU A 85 -6.00 14.32 -30.28
CA GLU A 85 -5.22 15.21 -31.16
C GLU A 85 -3.85 14.63 -31.58
N ASN A 86 -3.31 13.64 -30.84
CA ASN A 86 -2.02 13.02 -31.15
C ASN A 86 -2.12 11.69 -31.92
N VAL A 87 -3.31 11.21 -32.27
CA VAL A 87 -3.49 9.94 -33.03
C VAL A 87 -3.76 10.20 -34.53
N CYS A 88 -4.11 11.42 -34.92
CA CYS A 88 -4.48 11.74 -36.32
C CYS A 88 -3.44 12.52 -37.14
N PHE A 89 -2.17 12.61 -36.70
CA PHE A 89 -1.09 13.24 -37.50
C PHE A 89 -0.16 12.23 -38.21
N SER A 90 -0.61 11.00 -38.45
CA SER A 90 0.12 10.03 -39.28
C SER A 90 -0.81 9.34 -40.26
N VAL A 91 -1.27 10.09 -41.27
CA VAL A 91 -1.59 9.60 -42.63
C VAL A 91 -1.12 10.65 -43.63
#